data_AF-R6DBZ1-F1
#
_entry.id   AF-R6DBZ1-F1
#
_cell.length_a   1.000
_cell.length_b   1.000
_cell.length_c   1.000
_cell.angle_alpha   90.00
_cell.angle_beta   90.00
_cell.angle_gamma   90.00
#
_symmetry.space_group_name_H-M   'P 1'
#
loop_
_entity.id
_entity.type
_entity.pdbx_description
1 polymer ?
#
loop_
_entity_poly.entity_id
_entity_poly.type
_entity_poly.pdbx_seq_one_letter_code
_entity_poly.pdbx_strand_id
1 'polypeptide(L)'
;MPQIIPIKDLKNTSEISDMCHKMEEPIYVTKNGYGDMVIMSMESYETMMGKFNLYRDIEISEKQIEAGQVKDAKAALVSQKSSNVHPYPLSPELGTVNGSFPFACDALMQKQGHEEETGQANKGVSGRDKERIEGDL
;
A
#
# COMPACT_ATOMS: atom_id res chain seq x y z
N MET A 1 -13.04 -10.69 10.46
CA MET A 1 -13.34 -11.88 9.61
C MET A 1 -13.11 -11.43 8.18
N PRO A 2 -12.20 -12.08 7.44
CA PRO A 2 -11.75 -11.59 6.14
C PRO A 2 -12.89 -11.61 5.14
N GLN A 3 -13.07 -10.49 4.44
CA GLN A 3 -14.08 -10.37 3.40
C GLN A 3 -13.57 -10.91 2.07
N ILE A 4 -14.45 -11.57 1.32
CA ILE A 4 -14.14 -12.11 -0.01
C ILE A 4 -15.14 -11.55 -1.01
N ILE A 5 -14.64 -10.86 -2.04
CA ILE A 5 -15.46 -10.28 -3.11
C ILE A 5 -15.03 -10.84 -4.48
N PRO A 6 -15.94 -10.98 -5.44
CA PRO A 6 -15.57 -11.29 -6.81
C PRO A 6 -14.97 -10.06 -7.51
N ILE A 7 -14.04 -10.28 -8.44
CA ILE A 7 -13.33 -9.21 -9.19
C ILE A 7 -14.28 -8.26 -9.94
N LYS A 8 -15.47 -8.73 -10.30
CA LYS A 8 -16.50 -7.92 -10.96
C LYS A 8 -17.02 -6.77 -10.09
N ASP A 9 -16.95 -6.91 -8.76
CA ASP A 9 -17.45 -5.93 -7.79
C ASP A 9 -16.48 -4.75 -7.62
N LEU A 10 -15.23 -4.89 -8.08
CA LEU A 10 -14.25 -3.79 -8.16
C LEU A 10 -14.70 -2.64 -9.07
N LYS A 11 -15.73 -2.83 -9.89
CA LYS A 11 -16.33 -1.77 -10.69
C LYS A 11 -16.96 -0.66 -9.84
N ASN A 12 -17.41 -0.98 -8.62
CA ASN A 12 -17.94 0.02 -7.70
C ASN A 12 -16.81 0.60 -6.83
N THR A 13 -15.97 1.44 -7.43
CA THR A 13 -14.77 1.98 -6.78
C THR A 13 -15.07 2.75 -5.49
N SER A 14 -16.21 3.44 -5.40
CA SER A 14 -16.60 4.20 -4.22
C SER A 14 -16.87 3.30 -3.00
N GLU A 15 -17.69 2.27 -3.17
CA GLU A 15 -18.01 1.31 -2.11
C GLU A 15 -16.78 0.51 -1.69
N ILE A 16 -15.95 0.10 -2.65
CA ILE A 16 -14.70 -0.61 -2.37
C ILE A 16 -13.71 0.26 -1.61
N SER A 17 -13.56 1.53 -1.98
CA SER A 17 -12.70 2.46 -1.24
C SER A 17 -13.19 2.60 0.20
N ASP A 18 -14.49 2.81 0.41
CA ASP A 18 -15.09 2.88 1.74
C ASP A 18 -14.85 1.61 2.55
N MET A 19 -15.02 0.44 1.95
CA MET A 19 -14.76 -0.85 2.59
C MET A 19 -13.30 -0.97 3.02
N CYS A 20 -12.35 -0.59 2.16
CA CYS A 20 -10.92 -0.61 2.45
C CYS A 20 -10.51 0.32 3.62
N HIS A 21 -11.23 1.43 3.83
CA HIS A 21 -10.95 2.34 4.94
C HIS A 21 -11.66 1.94 6.25
N LYS A 22 -12.85 1.33 6.15
CA LYS A 22 -13.61 0.86 7.32
C LYS A 22 -13.05 -0.45 7.88
N MET A 23 -12.41 -1.26 7.05
CA MET A 23 -11.84 -2.54 7.45
C MET A 23 -10.33 -2.40 7.64
N GLU A 24 -9.85 -2.69 8.84
CA GLU A 24 -8.41 -2.82 9.12
C GLU A 24 -7.82 -4.16 8.62
N GLU A 25 -8.68 -5.06 8.13
CA GLU A 25 -8.31 -6.36 7.58
C GLU A 25 -8.27 -6.34 6.03
N PRO A 26 -7.40 -7.16 5.40
CA PRO A 26 -7.38 -7.32 3.95
C PRO A 26 -8.70 -7.85 3.39
N ILE A 27 -9.09 -7.34 2.22
CA ILE A 27 -10.21 -7.87 1.43
C ILE A 27 -9.64 -8.73 0.31
N TYR A 28 -10.10 -9.98 0.25
CA TYR A 28 -9.68 -10.94 -0.76
C TYR A 28 -10.57 -10.83 -1.99
N VAL A 29 -9.94 -10.80 -3.15
CA VAL A 29 -10.62 -10.75 -4.43
C VAL A 29 -10.50 -12.10 -5.12
N THR A 30 -11.62 -12.60 -5.64
CA THR A 30 -11.69 -13.86 -6.37
C THR A 30 -12.04 -13.65 -7.84
N LYS A 31 -11.49 -14.52 -8.69
CA LYS A 31 -11.81 -14.59 -10.12
C LYS A 31 -12.12 -16.03 -10.47
N ASN A 32 -13.33 -16.27 -10.98
CA ASN A 32 -13.82 -17.61 -11.33
C ASN A 32 -13.72 -18.64 -10.19
N GLY A 33 -13.92 -18.20 -8.94
CA GLY A 33 -13.84 -19.05 -7.75
C GLY A 33 -12.44 -19.26 -7.18
N TYR A 34 -11.40 -18.68 -7.79
CA TYR A 34 -10.02 -18.75 -7.30
C TYR A 34 -9.58 -17.41 -6.72
N GLY A 35 -8.69 -17.44 -5.72
CA GLY A 35 -8.06 -16.22 -5.22
C GLY A 35 -7.20 -15.56 -6.30
N ASP A 36 -7.33 -14.24 -6.44
CA ASP A 36 -6.70 -13.46 -7.51
C ASP A 36 -5.81 -12.36 -6.92
N MET A 37 -6.37 -11.53 -6.03
CA MET A 37 -5.63 -10.43 -5.39
C MET A 37 -6.17 -10.11 -3.99
N VAL A 38 -5.47 -9.23 -3.28
CA VAL A 38 -5.88 -8.68 -1.99
C VAL A 38 -5.80 -7.16 -2.07
N ILE A 39 -6.80 -6.49 -1.52
CA ILE A 39 -6.88 -5.03 -1.45
C ILE A 39 -7.10 -4.57 -0.01
N MET A 40 -6.56 -3.39 0.32
CA MET A 40 -6.69 -2.73 1.62
C MET A 40 -6.41 -1.24 1.45
N SER A 41 -6.81 -0.42 2.43
CA SER A 41 -6.39 0.98 2.47
C SER A 41 -4.88 1.08 2.69
N MET A 42 -4.30 2.20 2.24
CA MET A 42 -2.88 2.44 2.39
C MET A 42 -2.45 2.49 3.85
N GLU A 43 -3.24 3.16 4.70
CA GLU A 43 -3.02 3.22 6.14
C GLU A 43 -2.99 1.83 6.81
N SER A 44 -3.94 0.97 6.44
CA SER A 44 -3.99 -0.41 6.96
C SER A 44 -2.79 -1.23 6.51
N TYR A 45 -2.37 -1.06 5.25
CA TYR A 45 -1.17 -1.72 4.72
C TYR A 45 0.09 -1.29 5.48
N GLU A 46 0.31 0.02 5.65
CA GLU A 46 1.48 0.55 6.35
C GLU A 46 1.51 0.11 7.81
N THR A 47 0.36 0.14 8.48
CA THR A 47 0.22 -0.33 9.86
C THR A 47 0.54 -1.82 9.97
N MET A 48 0.00 -2.65 9.07
CA MET A 48 0.26 -4.09 9.06
C MET A 48 1.73 -4.40 8.82
N MET A 49 2.35 -3.72 7.85
CA MET A 49 3.76 -3.89 7.54
C MET A 49 4.66 -3.42 8.69
N GLY A 50 4.32 -2.31 9.34
CA GLY A 50 5.01 -1.82 10.53
C GLY A 50 4.98 -2.81 11.68
N LYS A 51 3.81 -3.40 11.97
CA LYS A 51 3.66 -4.47 12.97
C LYS A 51 4.51 -5.69 12.62
N PHE A 52 4.49 -6.11 11.35
CA PHE A 52 5.28 -7.25 10.88
C PHE A 52 6.79 -7.03 11.09
N ASN A 53 7.29 -5.85 10.73
CA ASN A 53 8.69 -5.51 10.91
C ASN A 53 9.08 -5.45 12.40
N LEU A 54 8.22 -4.87 13.25
CA LEU A 54 8.45 -4.86 14.69
C LEU A 54 8.58 -6.28 15.26
N TYR A 55 7.68 -7.20 14.89
CA TYR A 55 7.76 -8.59 15.36
C TYR A 55 9.02 -9.29 14.88
N ARG A 56 9.45 -9.03 13.64
CA ARG A 56 10.71 -9.53 13.10
C ARG A 56 11.91 -9.02 13.88
N ASP A 57 11.93 -7.73 14.22
CA ASP A 57 13.03 -7.12 14.98
C ASP A 57 13.11 -7.69 16.40
N ILE A 58 11.96 -7.95 17.03
CA ILE A 58 11.89 -8.65 18.32
C ILE A 58 12.46 -10.06 18.19
N GLU A 59 12.05 -10.84 17.19
CA GLU A 59 12.55 -12.20 16.97
C GLU A 59 14.08 -12.24 16.78
N ILE A 60 14.62 -11.29 16.01
CA ILE A 60 16.07 -11.15 15.81
C ILE A 60 16.75 -10.81 17.14
N SER A 61 16.17 -9.88 17.91
CA SER A 61 16.72 -9.45 19.20
C SER A 61 16.75 -10.59 20.22
N GLU A 62 15.70 -11.42 20.27
CA GLU A 62 15.64 -12.62 21.12
C GLU A 62 16.78 -13.59 20.79
N LYS A 63 16.99 -13.88 19.50
CA LYS A 63 18.10 -14.72 19.04
C LYS A 63 19.48 -14.13 19.38
N GLN A 64 19.64 -12.82 19.30
CA GLN A 64 20.88 -12.15 19.69
C GLN A 64 21.13 -12.25 21.20
N ILE A 65 20.09 -12.15 22.03
CA ILE A 65 20.19 -12.32 23.48
C ILE A 65 20.62 -13.75 23.79
N GLU A 66 19.99 -14.76 23.18
CA GLU A 66 20.37 -16.18 23.34
C GLU A 66 21.83 -16.44 22.91
N ALA A 67 22.28 -15.81 21.84
CA ALA A 67 23.66 -15.90 21.36
C ALA A 67 24.67 -15.07 22.17
N GLY A 68 24.22 -14.33 23.20
CA GLY A 68 25.07 -13.46 24.01
C GLY A 68 25.56 -12.19 23.29
N GLN A 69 24.97 -11.85 22.15
CA GLN A 69 25.30 -10.67 21.34
C GLN A 69 24.64 -9.40 21.88
N VAL A 70 24.82 -9.13 23.18
CA VAL A 70 24.22 -7.99 23.88
C VAL A 70 25.25 -6.90 24.15
N LYS A 71 24.79 -5.65 24.25
CA LYS A 71 25.62 -4.49 24.61
C LYS A 71 24.94 -3.70 25.73
N ASP A 72 25.74 -3.04 26.55
CA ASP A 72 25.21 -2.09 27.54
C ASP A 72 24.45 -0.96 26.83
N ALA A 73 23.26 -0.63 27.35
CA ALA A 73 22.36 0.32 26.72
C ALA A 73 22.96 1.73 26.63
N LYS A 74 23.72 2.19 27.64
CA LYS A 74 24.36 3.51 27.61
C LYS A 74 25.48 3.53 26.59
N ALA A 75 26.29 2.47 26.52
CA ALA A 75 27.34 2.34 25.53
C ALA A 75 26.78 2.32 24.09
N ALA A 76 25.68 1.60 23.85
CA ALA A 76 25.02 1.54 22.55
C ALA A 76 24.49 2.91 22.08
N LEU A 77 23.78 3.64 22.95
CA LEU A 77 23.24 4.96 22.61
C LEU A 77 24.32 6.01 22.35
N VAL A 78 25.45 5.94 23.04
CA VAL A 78 26.61 6.83 22.76
C VAL A 78 27.16 6.54 21.36
N SER A 79 27.25 5.27 20.95
CA SER A 79 27.72 4.91 19.61
C SER A 79 26.75 5.30 18.48
N GLN A 80 25.43 5.27 18.72
CA GLN A 80 24.42 5.60 17.71
C GLN A 80 24.26 7.11 17.47
N LYS A 81 24.49 7.97 18.47
CA LYS A 81 24.34 9.43 18.33
C LYS A 81 25.25 10.07 17.27
N SER A 82 26.32 9.40 16.86
CA SER A 82 27.24 9.88 15.81
C SER A 82 26.79 9.55 14.38
N SER A 83 25.76 8.72 14.21
CA SER A 83 25.23 8.33 12.91
C SER A 83 23.75 8.73 12.84
N ASN A 84 23.38 9.61 11.91
CA ASN A 84 21.98 9.85 11.54
C ASN A 84 21.41 8.53 10.96
N VAL A 85 20.80 7.70 11.81
CA VAL A 85 20.20 6.42 11.41
C VAL A 85 18.69 6.57 11.51
N HIS A 86 18.03 6.49 10.36
CA HIS A 86 16.57 6.42 10.26
C HIS A 86 16.07 5.08 10.84
N PRO A 87 14.99 5.05 11.65
CA PRO A 87 14.60 3.89 12.46
C PRO A 87 13.88 2.76 11.69
N TYR A 88 14.13 2.61 10.38
CA TYR A 88 13.58 1.48 9.63
C TYR A 88 14.63 0.89 8.69
N PRO A 89 15.02 -0.39 8.84
CA PRO A 89 15.62 -1.12 7.75
C PRO A 89 14.52 -1.42 6.72
N LEU A 90 14.46 -0.59 5.67
CA LEU A 90 13.95 -1.06 4.38
C LEU A 90 14.82 -2.26 3.99
N SER A 91 14.18 -3.40 3.76
CA SER A 91 14.60 -4.61 3.03
C SER A 91 16.10 -4.87 2.81
N PRO A 92 16.57 -6.13 2.92
CA PRO A 92 17.92 -6.49 2.52
C PRO A 92 18.03 -6.46 0.99
N GLU A 93 18.45 -5.35 0.40
CA GLU A 93 18.94 -5.31 -0.97
C GLU A 93 20.22 -4.45 -1.01
N LEU A 94 21.21 -4.96 -1.73
CA LEU A 94 22.52 -4.34 -1.93
C LEU A 94 22.43 -2.83 -2.25
N GLY A 95 23.35 -2.07 -1.67
CA GLY A 95 23.85 -0.84 -2.28
C GLY A 95 23.28 0.46 -1.71
N THR A 96 24.16 1.21 -1.06
CA THR A 96 23.96 2.62 -0.68
C THR A 96 23.79 3.51 -1.92
N VAL A 97 22.76 4.36 -1.93
CA VAL A 97 22.87 5.70 -2.55
C VAL A 97 22.12 6.76 -1.75
N ASN A 98 22.78 7.89 -1.63
CA ASN A 98 22.42 9.11 -0.92
C ASN A 98 21.13 9.75 -1.46
N GLY A 99 20.38 10.39 -0.56
CA GLY A 99 19.44 11.47 -0.91
C GLY A 99 18.01 11.20 -0.49
N SER A 100 17.56 11.96 0.53
CA SER A 100 16.17 12.33 0.83
C SER A 100 15.06 11.44 0.25
N PHE A 101 14.60 10.45 1.02
CA PHE A 101 13.38 9.72 0.72
C PHE A 101 12.23 10.25 1.58
N PRO A 102 11.27 11.01 1.02
CA PRO A 102 9.98 11.20 1.66
C PRO A 102 9.07 10.00 1.35
N PHE A 103 8.33 9.55 2.35
CA PHE A 103 6.91 9.17 2.23
C PHE A 103 6.47 8.62 0.87
N ALA A 104 6.47 7.29 0.69
CA ALA A 104 5.80 6.69 -0.47
C ALA A 104 4.31 7.11 -0.54
N CYS A 105 3.68 7.32 0.62
CA CYS A 105 2.31 7.83 0.74
C CYS A 105 2.19 9.31 0.36
N ASP A 106 2.95 10.24 0.96
CA ASP A 106 2.88 11.66 0.57
C ASP A 106 3.25 11.89 -0.89
N ALA A 107 4.19 11.12 -1.45
CA ALA A 107 4.54 11.24 -2.87
C ALA A 107 3.38 10.79 -3.79
N LEU A 108 2.60 9.78 -3.40
CA LEU A 108 1.40 9.35 -4.12
C LEU A 108 0.23 10.33 -3.91
N MET A 109 0.05 10.87 -2.70
CA MET A 109 -0.99 11.86 -2.40
C MET A 109 -0.73 13.21 -3.09
N GLN A 110 0.53 13.63 -3.23
CA GLN A 110 0.92 14.83 -3.99
C GLN A 110 0.70 14.68 -5.50
N LYS A 111 0.75 13.44 -6.03
CA LYS A 111 0.45 13.15 -7.44
C LYS A 111 -1.06 13.17 -7.71
N GLN A 112 -1.88 12.63 -6.81
CA GLN A 112 -3.34 12.58 -6.98
C GLN A 112 -4.00 13.96 -6.88
N GLY A 113 -3.51 14.84 -5.99
CA GLY A 113 -4.01 16.23 -5.89
C GLY A 113 -3.82 17.07 -7.16
N HIS A 114 -2.86 16.70 -8.04
CA HIS A 114 -2.64 17.38 -9.32
C HIS A 114 -3.49 16.82 -10.47
N GLU A 115 -3.99 15.59 -10.38
CA GLU A 115 -4.81 14.96 -11.42
C GLU A 115 -6.29 15.34 -11.32
N GLU A 116 -6.82 15.61 -10.11
CA GLU A 116 -8.22 16.06 -9.93
C GLU A 116 -8.46 17.51 -10.42
N GLU A 117 -7.45 18.39 -10.39
CA GLU A 117 -7.61 19.79 -10.84
C GLU A 117 -7.58 19.98 -12.37
N THR A 118 -7.14 19.00 -13.15
CA THR A 118 -7.05 19.13 -14.62
C THR A 118 -8.26 18.55 -15.38
N GLY A 119 -9.25 18.03 -14.66
CA GLY A 119 -10.45 17.40 -15.21
C GLY A 119 -11.62 18.35 -15.54
N GLN A 120 -11.38 19.58 -16.01
CA GLN A 120 -12.43 20.47 -16.52
C GLN A 120 -12.01 21.18 -17.81
N ALA A 121 -12.29 20.55 -18.96
CA ALA A 121 -12.90 21.15 -20.15
C ALA A 121 -12.71 20.26 -21.38
N ASN A 122 -13.76 19.52 -21.76
CA ASN A 122 -14.19 19.58 -23.17
C ASN A 122 -15.68 19.25 -23.31
N LYS A 123 -16.49 20.30 -23.42
CA LYS A 123 -17.87 20.26 -23.93
C LYS A 123 -17.81 20.55 -25.44
N GLY A 124 -18.44 19.70 -26.25
CA GLY A 124 -18.71 19.98 -27.68
C GLY A 124 -18.95 18.69 -28.48
N VAL A 125 -20.20 18.19 -28.61
CA VAL A 125 -21.09 18.35 -29.79
C VAL A 125 -20.66 17.40 -30.94
N SER A 126 -21.48 16.55 -31.58
CA SER A 126 -22.92 16.25 -31.59
C SER A 126 -23.21 15.04 -32.51
N GLY A 127 -24.45 14.52 -32.45
CA GLY A 127 -25.12 13.75 -33.53
C GLY A 127 -24.93 12.23 -33.45
N ARG A 128 -25.94 11.45 -33.07
CA ARG A 128 -27.02 10.87 -33.92
C ARG A 128 -26.41 10.00 -35.03
N ASP A 129 -26.64 8.68 -35.05
CA ASP A 129 -27.92 8.10 -35.47
C ASP A 129 -28.31 6.79 -34.76
N LYS A 130 -29.62 6.73 -34.43
CA LYS A 130 -30.39 5.50 -34.24
C LYS A 130 -31.12 5.24 -35.56
N GLU A 131 -31.05 4.01 -36.07
CA GLU A 131 -31.97 3.29 -36.97
C GLU A 131 -31.17 2.05 -37.45
N ARG A 132 -31.68 0.83 -37.67
CA ARG A 132 -32.99 0.19 -37.68
C ARG A 132 -32.71 -1.30 -37.91
N ILE A 133 -33.52 -2.19 -37.34
CA ILE A 133 -33.50 -3.65 -37.56
C ILE A 133 -34.21 -3.98 -38.90
N GLU A 134 -33.77 -5.07 -39.54
CA GLU A 134 -34.31 -5.87 -40.69
C GLU A 134 -33.35 -5.83 -41.89
N GLY A 135 -32.87 -6.92 -42.48
CA GLY A 135 -33.01 -8.36 -42.26
C GLY A 135 -32.18 -9.05 -43.35
N ASP A 136 -31.42 -10.09 -42.99
CA ASP A 136 -30.79 -11.00 -43.94
C ASP A 136 -31.05 -12.43 -43.42
N LEU A 137 -31.70 -13.23 -44.29
CA LEU A 137 -32.04 -14.66 -44.22
C LEU A 137 -33.36 -15.05 -43.55
#